data_AF-A0AAT9HUM8-F1
#
_entry.id   AF-A0AAT9HUM8-F1
#
_cell.length_a   1.000
_cell.length_b   1.000
_cell.length_c   1.000
_cell.angle_alpha   90.00
_cell.angle_beta   90.00
_cell.angle_gamma   90.00
#
_symmetry.space_group_name_H-M   'P 1'
#
loop_
_entity.id
_entity.type
_entity.pdbx_description
1 polymer ?
#
loop_
_entity_poly.entity_id
_entity_poly.type
_entity_poly.pdbx_seq_one_letter_code
_entity_poly.pdbx_strand_id
1 'polypeptide(L)'
;MPVITFALVHQEPPRDPDELIAEAVETARGADTAVVVVATTERVESEGFDREDLRLPGRQDDLVRAVAAANPRTVVIVNSGSPVELPWREDVAAVLLSWFPGQEGGAALADVLTGAHEPGGRLPTTWGSLADAPVTRVTPTDGALAYEEDVFIGHRAWQRAGRMPSYPFGHGLGYTDWAYESADAAATADAAATADGATVTVRVRNTGGRPGREVVQIYLAPSEPDPTRPARWLAGFASAEAGPGSGRRSPSNSRDARSRSGTRPPRRGPM
;
A
#
# COMPACT_ATOMS: atom_id res chain seq x y z
N MET A 1 -2.32 -23.21 40.39
CA MET A 1 -2.61 -22.07 41.27
C MET A 1 -2.51 -20.80 40.43
N PRO A 2 -3.52 -19.92 40.40
CA PRO A 2 -3.36 -18.63 39.74
C PRO A 2 -2.35 -17.80 40.55
N VAL A 3 -1.29 -17.38 39.90
CA VAL A 3 -0.32 -16.43 40.47
C VAL A 3 -0.75 -15.06 39.98
N ILE A 4 -1.07 -14.16 40.91
CA ILE A 4 -1.28 -12.75 40.63
C ILE A 4 -0.03 -12.02 41.09
N THR A 5 0.66 -11.39 40.16
CA THR A 5 1.88 -10.62 40.42
C THR A 5 1.54 -9.14 40.28
N PHE A 6 1.94 -8.33 41.26
CA PHE A 6 1.91 -6.88 41.17
C PHE A 6 3.35 -6.38 41.17
N ALA A 7 3.66 -5.46 40.26
CA ALA A 7 4.93 -4.74 40.24
C ALA A 7 4.62 -3.25 40.35
N LEU A 8 5.33 -2.55 41.25
CA LEU A 8 5.30 -1.10 41.31
C LEU A 8 6.33 -0.57 40.31
N VAL A 9 5.87 -0.03 39.19
CA VAL A 9 6.71 0.65 38.20
C VAL A 9 6.60 2.15 38.42
N HIS A 10 7.73 2.82 38.64
CA HIS A 10 7.81 4.27 38.61
C HIS A 10 8.03 4.69 37.15
N GLN A 11 7.02 5.31 36.55
CA GLN A 11 7.17 6.01 35.28
C GLN A 11 6.97 7.51 35.54
N GLU A 12 7.67 8.34 34.78
CA GLU A 12 7.40 9.78 34.78
C GLU A 12 5.92 10.00 34.42
N PRO A 13 5.25 10.99 35.04
CA PRO A 13 3.88 11.31 34.68
C PRO A 13 3.80 11.60 33.18
N PRO A 14 2.96 10.88 32.42
CA PRO A 14 2.78 11.19 31.02
C PRO A 14 2.22 12.60 30.91
N ARG A 15 2.76 13.40 29.98
CA ARG A 15 2.19 14.71 29.65
C ARG A 15 0.79 14.54 29.06
N ASP A 16 -0.07 15.51 29.29
CA ASP A 16 -1.43 15.50 28.76
C ASP A 16 -1.38 15.45 27.22
N PRO A 17 -2.05 14.49 26.57
CA PRO A 17 -2.16 14.45 25.12
C PRO A 17 -2.66 15.76 24.49
N ASP A 18 -3.56 16.51 25.14
CA ASP A 18 -4.03 17.80 24.63
C ASP A 18 -2.90 18.85 24.63
N GLU A 19 -2.07 18.88 25.67
CA GLU A 19 -0.89 19.76 25.72
C GLU A 19 0.13 19.39 24.64
N LEU A 20 0.38 18.10 24.42
CA LEU A 20 1.31 17.62 23.39
C LEU A 20 0.82 17.94 21.97
N ILE A 21 -0.48 17.78 21.70
CA ILE A 21 -1.07 18.14 20.42
C ILE A 21 -1.00 19.66 20.21
N ALA A 22 -1.29 20.47 21.22
CA ALA A 22 -1.16 21.92 21.13
C ALA A 22 0.28 22.37 20.85
N GLU A 23 1.27 21.75 21.49
CA GLU A 23 2.69 22.00 21.23
C GLU A 23 3.10 21.65 19.78
N ALA A 24 2.61 20.51 19.27
CA ALA A 24 2.85 20.11 17.89
C ALA A 24 2.22 21.09 16.88
N VAL A 25 1.01 21.58 17.17
CA VAL A 25 0.33 22.59 16.37
C VAL A 25 1.12 23.89 16.30
N GLU A 26 1.57 24.41 17.44
CA GLU A 26 2.35 25.66 17.47
C GLU A 26 3.71 25.51 16.77
N THR A 27 4.35 24.35 16.90
CA THR A 27 5.58 24.03 16.15
C THR A 27 5.31 24.01 14.64
N ALA A 28 4.20 23.38 14.21
CA ALA A 28 3.83 23.29 12.80
C ALA A 28 3.49 24.66 12.18
N ARG A 29 2.89 25.59 12.94
CA ARG A 29 2.61 26.97 12.46
C ARG A 29 3.89 27.74 12.09
N GLY A 30 4.99 27.48 12.80
CA GLY A 30 6.27 28.15 12.58
C GLY A 30 7.13 27.55 11.47
N ALA A 31 6.73 26.40 10.89
CA ALA A 31 7.52 25.65 9.93
C ALA A 31 7.03 25.82 8.48
N ASP A 32 7.96 25.75 7.52
CA ASP A 32 7.60 25.72 6.09
C ASP A 32 6.82 24.47 5.69
N THR A 33 7.16 23.34 6.31
CA THR A 33 6.58 22.01 6.07
C THR A 33 6.54 21.28 7.41
N ALA A 34 5.42 20.64 7.74
CA ALA A 34 5.31 19.76 8.90
C ALA A 34 5.43 18.30 8.44
N VAL A 35 6.29 17.52 9.11
CA VAL A 35 6.40 16.07 8.89
C VAL A 35 5.91 15.37 10.15
N VAL A 36 4.76 14.70 10.05
CA VAL A 36 4.15 13.97 11.17
C VAL A 36 4.37 12.47 10.95
N VAL A 37 4.91 11.79 11.95
CA VAL A 37 5.10 10.33 11.89
C VAL A 37 4.02 9.66 12.75
N VAL A 38 3.21 8.81 12.13
CA VAL A 38 2.21 7.98 12.81
C VAL A 38 2.58 6.51 12.67
N ALA A 39 2.21 5.70 13.65
CA ALA A 39 2.60 4.30 13.68
C ALA A 39 1.61 3.38 14.39
N THR A 40 1.62 2.11 13.99
CA THR A 40 1.27 0.98 14.86
C THR A 40 2.52 0.53 15.63
N THR A 41 2.32 -0.23 16.70
CA THR A 41 3.42 -0.74 17.53
C THR A 41 3.13 -2.19 17.91
N GLU A 42 4.09 -2.87 18.54
CA GLU A 42 3.91 -4.23 19.10
C GLU A 42 2.73 -4.34 20.08
N ARG A 43 2.22 -3.22 20.60
CA ARG A 43 1.03 -3.20 21.46
C ARG A 43 -0.26 -3.54 20.70
N VAL A 44 -0.29 -3.30 19.39
CA VAL A 44 -1.48 -3.51 18.55
C VAL A 44 -1.21 -4.44 17.37
N GLU A 45 0.03 -4.54 16.88
CA GLU A 45 0.41 -5.50 15.84
C GLU A 45 1.55 -6.38 16.36
N SER A 46 1.23 -7.58 16.84
CA SER A 46 2.22 -8.54 17.35
C SER A 46 1.76 -9.99 17.15
N GLU A 47 2.71 -10.92 17.28
CA GLU A 47 2.42 -12.35 17.24
C GLU A 47 1.53 -12.76 18.42
N GLY A 48 0.52 -13.59 18.15
CA GLY A 48 -0.34 -14.19 19.16
C GLY A 48 -1.70 -13.51 19.35
N PHE A 49 -1.97 -12.40 18.67
CA PHE A 49 -3.30 -11.79 18.62
C PHE A 49 -3.50 -11.00 17.33
N ASP A 50 -4.76 -10.85 16.92
CA ASP A 50 -5.17 -9.99 15.81
C ASP A 50 -5.62 -8.62 16.33
N ARG A 51 -5.56 -7.60 15.47
CA ARG A 51 -6.18 -6.31 15.76
C ARG A 51 -7.70 -6.41 15.75
N GLU A 52 -8.34 -5.68 16.66
CA GLU A 52 -9.81 -5.56 16.70
C GLU A 52 -10.34 -4.54 15.70
N ASP A 53 -9.53 -3.55 15.31
CA ASP A 53 -9.87 -2.53 14.34
C ASP A 53 -8.65 -2.07 13.51
N LEU A 54 -8.90 -1.21 12.51
CA LEU A 54 -7.86 -0.69 11.63
C LEU A 54 -7.40 0.74 11.99
N ARG A 55 -7.81 1.28 13.14
CA ARG A 55 -7.49 2.67 13.52
C ARG A 55 -6.03 2.78 13.95
N LEU A 56 -5.48 3.98 13.82
CA LEU A 56 -4.20 4.30 14.46
C LEU A 56 -4.38 4.34 15.98
N PRO A 57 -3.44 3.77 16.76
CA PRO A 57 -3.59 3.73 18.22
C PRO A 57 -3.50 5.11 18.86
N GLY A 58 -4.25 5.31 19.94
CA GLY A 58 -4.24 6.56 20.71
C GLY A 58 -4.91 7.71 19.96
N ARG A 59 -4.33 8.91 20.04
CA ARG A 59 -4.88 10.15 19.46
C ARG A 59 -4.10 10.63 18.24
N GLN A 60 -3.48 9.71 17.51
CA GLN A 60 -2.67 10.05 16.33
C GLN A 60 -3.51 10.69 15.22
N ASP A 61 -4.77 10.26 15.04
CA ASP A 61 -5.67 10.91 14.09
C ASP A 61 -6.02 12.35 14.49
N ASP A 62 -6.15 12.64 15.79
CA ASP A 62 -6.40 14.00 16.29
C ASP A 62 -5.17 14.89 16.07
N LEU A 63 -3.98 14.36 16.37
CA LEU A 63 -2.70 15.03 16.13
C LEU A 63 -2.57 15.43 14.66
N VAL A 64 -2.80 14.49 13.72
CA VAL A 64 -2.66 14.77 12.29
C VAL A 64 -3.65 15.83 11.84
N ARG A 65 -4.94 15.72 12.21
CA ARG A 65 -5.95 16.73 11.85
C ARG A 65 -5.59 18.11 12.39
N ALA A 66 -5.15 18.20 13.64
CA ALA A 66 -4.79 19.47 14.27
C ALA A 66 -3.58 20.11 13.59
N VAL A 67 -2.53 19.32 13.30
CA VAL A 67 -1.33 19.79 12.59
C VAL A 67 -1.66 20.20 11.15
N ALA A 68 -2.43 19.40 10.42
CA ALA A 68 -2.84 19.70 9.05
C ALA A 68 -3.67 20.99 8.95
N ALA A 69 -4.56 21.21 9.92
CA ALA A 69 -5.35 22.45 10.00
C ALA A 69 -4.47 23.69 10.28
N ALA A 70 -3.36 23.53 10.98
CA ALA A 70 -2.42 24.61 11.28
C ALA A 70 -1.39 24.85 10.17
N ASN A 71 -1.00 23.81 9.44
CA ASN A 71 -0.06 23.88 8.33
C ASN A 71 -0.52 23.00 7.15
N PRO A 72 -1.01 23.58 6.04
CA PRO A 72 -1.48 22.81 4.89
C PRO A 72 -0.36 22.08 4.15
N ARG A 73 0.92 22.39 4.40
CA ARG A 73 2.08 21.64 3.87
C ARG A 73 2.49 20.52 4.84
N THR A 74 1.51 19.76 5.31
CA THR A 74 1.72 18.62 6.19
C THR A 74 1.95 17.34 5.37
N VAL A 75 3.06 16.67 5.62
CA VAL A 75 3.39 15.35 5.08
C VAL A 75 3.27 14.34 6.22
N VAL A 76 2.54 13.25 6.02
CA VAL A 76 2.37 12.22 7.05
C VAL A 76 3.08 10.93 6.64
N ILE A 77 3.95 10.44 7.53
CA ILE A 77 4.66 9.18 7.39
C ILE A 77 3.92 8.11 8.16
N VAL A 78 3.51 7.04 7.50
CA VAL A 78 2.76 5.93 8.09
C VAL A 78 3.69 4.73 8.27
N ASN A 79 4.02 4.42 9.52
CA ASN A 79 4.78 3.24 9.92
C ASN A 79 3.82 2.15 10.43
N SER A 80 3.32 1.29 9.54
CA SER A 80 2.45 0.17 9.95
C SER A 80 2.78 -1.13 9.23
N GLY A 81 2.58 -2.26 9.91
CA GLY A 81 2.81 -3.59 9.34
C GLY A 81 1.68 -4.03 8.40
N SER A 82 0.49 -3.48 8.57
CA SER A 82 -0.69 -3.79 7.77
C SER A 82 -1.58 -2.55 7.57
N PRO A 83 -2.67 -2.62 6.77
CA PRO A 83 -3.51 -1.45 6.50
C PRO A 83 -4.02 -0.76 7.76
N VAL A 84 -4.00 0.57 7.77
CA VAL A 84 -4.67 1.39 8.78
C VAL A 84 -5.64 2.35 8.10
N GLU A 85 -6.69 2.74 8.82
CA GLU A 85 -7.62 3.78 8.39
C GLU A 85 -6.93 5.14 8.46
N LEU A 86 -7.06 5.92 7.37
CA LEU A 86 -6.48 7.25 7.23
C LEU A 86 -7.62 8.25 6.96
N PRO A 87 -8.42 8.61 7.97
CA PRO A 87 -9.60 9.46 7.78
C PRO A 87 -9.26 10.89 7.38
N TRP A 88 -8.04 11.34 7.66
CA TRP A 88 -7.49 12.67 7.36
C TRP A 88 -6.68 12.73 6.06
N ARG A 89 -6.63 11.65 5.26
CA ARG A 89 -5.76 11.55 4.08
C ARG A 89 -5.97 12.65 3.03
N GLU A 90 -7.17 13.23 2.98
CA GLU A 90 -7.53 14.31 2.05
C GLU A 90 -7.22 15.71 2.64
N ASP A 91 -6.87 15.79 3.93
CA ASP A 91 -6.56 17.03 4.64
C ASP A 91 -5.06 17.36 4.65
N VAL A 92 -4.21 16.43 4.18
CA VAL A 92 -2.74 16.54 4.21
C VAL A 92 -2.17 16.66 2.78
N ALA A 93 -1.00 17.27 2.65
CA ALA A 93 -0.36 17.46 1.34
C ALA A 93 0.17 16.16 0.75
N ALA A 94 0.63 15.23 1.58
CA ALA A 94 1.12 13.93 1.14
C ALA A 94 1.06 12.88 2.26
N VAL A 95 0.93 11.61 1.84
CA VAL A 95 1.05 10.43 2.70
C VAL A 95 2.15 9.55 2.14
N LEU A 96 3.12 9.19 2.97
CA LEU A 96 4.18 8.24 2.64
C LEU A 96 4.09 7.01 3.56
N LEU A 97 3.86 5.84 2.96
CA LEU A 97 3.86 4.57 3.67
C LEU A 97 5.27 3.97 3.67
N SER A 98 5.85 3.82 4.86
CA SER A 98 7.20 3.30 5.08
C SER A 98 7.24 1.89 5.67
N TRP A 99 6.08 1.33 6.02
CA TRP A 99 5.95 0.04 6.69
C TRP A 99 6.73 0.00 8.01
N PHE A 100 7.39 -1.10 8.33
CA PHE A 100 8.46 -1.15 9.32
C PHE A 100 9.81 -1.20 8.59
N PRO A 101 10.50 -0.05 8.42
CA PRO A 101 11.59 0.09 7.45
C PRO A 101 12.94 -0.48 7.93
N GLY A 102 12.98 -1.12 9.11
CA GLY A 102 14.20 -1.67 9.69
C GLY A 102 15.23 -0.61 10.10
N GLN A 103 16.47 -1.05 10.35
CA GLN A 103 17.52 -0.23 10.97
C GLN A 103 17.94 1.00 10.13
N GLU A 104 17.88 0.91 8.80
CA GLU A 104 18.25 2.02 7.90
C GLU A 104 17.07 2.92 7.54
N GLY A 105 15.91 2.72 8.19
CA GLY A 105 14.67 3.39 7.82
C GLY A 105 14.72 4.90 7.91
N GLY A 106 15.45 5.46 8.88
CA GLY A 106 15.62 6.90 9.01
C GLY A 106 16.37 7.52 7.83
N ALA A 107 17.46 6.89 7.39
CA ALA A 107 18.24 7.35 6.24
C ALA A 107 17.44 7.21 4.93
N ALA A 108 16.80 6.05 4.74
CA ALA A 108 15.94 5.82 3.57
C ALA A 108 14.77 6.82 3.49
N LEU A 109 14.16 7.15 4.62
CA LEU A 109 13.09 8.15 4.69
C LEU A 109 13.58 9.54 4.29
N ALA A 110 14.75 9.96 4.80
CA ALA A 110 15.34 11.25 4.44
C ALA A 110 15.65 11.35 2.94
N ASP A 111 16.21 10.27 2.35
CA ASP A 111 16.50 10.21 0.92
C ASP A 111 15.24 10.35 0.07
N VAL A 112 14.14 9.71 0.46
CA VAL A 112 12.86 9.82 -0.25
C VAL A 112 12.27 11.22 -0.07
N LEU A 113 12.18 11.74 1.16
CA LEU A 113 11.57 13.05 1.43
C LEU A 113 12.29 14.21 0.73
N THR A 114 13.62 14.10 0.59
CA THR A 114 14.42 15.11 -0.14
C THR A 114 14.42 14.89 -1.65
N GLY A 115 13.89 13.76 -2.12
CA GLY A 115 13.90 13.37 -3.53
C GLY A 115 15.27 12.94 -4.04
N ALA A 116 16.20 12.61 -3.14
CA ALA A 116 17.46 11.94 -3.50
C ALA A 116 17.21 10.54 -4.06
N HIS A 117 16.16 9.87 -3.56
CA HIS A 117 15.63 8.62 -4.11
C HIS A 117 14.14 8.73 -4.46
N GLU A 118 13.75 8.05 -5.55
CA GLU A 118 12.37 7.99 -6.03
C GLU A 118 11.54 6.98 -5.20
N PRO A 119 10.32 7.33 -4.74
CA PRO A 119 9.38 6.35 -4.22
C PRO A 119 8.88 5.45 -5.36
N GLY A 120 9.32 4.19 -5.36
CA GLY A 120 8.99 3.21 -6.40
C GLY A 120 8.03 2.09 -5.95
N GLY A 121 7.53 2.16 -4.71
CA GLY A 121 6.69 1.11 -4.12
C GLY A 121 5.29 1.02 -4.75
N ARG A 122 4.69 -0.17 -4.73
CA ARG A 122 3.27 -0.40 -5.04
C ARG A 122 2.66 -1.25 -3.94
N LEU A 123 1.43 -0.93 -3.52
CA LEU A 123 0.76 -1.59 -2.42
C LEU A 123 0.55 -3.09 -2.70
N PRO A 124 1.03 -4.00 -1.85
CA PRO A 124 0.76 -5.44 -1.96
C PRO A 124 -0.61 -5.83 -1.39
N THR A 125 -1.31 -4.90 -0.74
CA THR A 125 -2.62 -5.09 -0.12
C THR A 125 -3.58 -3.98 -0.53
N THR A 126 -4.89 -4.20 -0.37
CA THR A 126 -5.90 -3.16 -0.59
C THR A 126 -6.17 -2.45 0.73
N TRP A 127 -6.18 -1.11 0.72
CA TRP A 127 -6.39 -0.27 1.90
C TRP A 127 -7.76 0.39 1.84
N GLY A 128 -8.55 0.27 2.90
CA GLY A 128 -9.88 0.84 3.02
C GLY A 128 -10.38 0.75 4.46
N SER A 129 -11.61 1.18 4.69
CA SER A 129 -12.23 1.08 6.02
C SER A 129 -12.50 -0.37 6.40
N LEU A 130 -12.51 -0.67 7.69
CA LEU A 130 -12.91 -2.01 8.17
C LEU A 130 -14.39 -2.29 7.85
N ALA A 131 -15.24 -1.25 7.93
CA ALA A 131 -16.66 -1.35 7.60
C ALA A 131 -16.91 -1.76 6.13
N ASP A 132 -16.05 -1.29 5.22
CA ASP A 132 -16.15 -1.60 3.80
C ASP A 132 -15.38 -2.86 3.39
N ALA A 133 -14.49 -3.38 4.25
CA ALA A 133 -13.72 -4.57 3.97
C ALA A 133 -14.64 -5.79 3.71
N PRO A 134 -14.55 -6.46 2.54
CA PRO A 134 -15.47 -7.56 2.20
C PRO A 134 -15.20 -8.88 2.93
N VAL A 135 -13.99 -9.06 3.48
CA VAL A 135 -13.56 -10.30 4.14
C VAL A 135 -13.00 -9.92 5.51
N THR A 136 -13.78 -10.17 6.56
CA THR A 136 -13.49 -9.73 7.94
C THR A 136 -13.67 -10.83 8.99
N ARG A 137 -14.17 -12.01 8.60
CA ARG A 137 -14.35 -13.13 9.52
C ARG A 137 -12.99 -13.79 9.80
N VAL A 138 -12.41 -13.48 10.96
CA VAL A 138 -11.10 -13.99 11.39
C VAL A 138 -11.19 -14.90 12.62
N THR A 139 -12.32 -14.93 13.33
CA THR A 139 -12.47 -15.69 14.57
C THR A 139 -13.01 -17.12 14.30
N PRO A 140 -12.30 -18.18 14.74
CA PRO A 140 -12.79 -19.54 14.66
C PRO A 140 -14.05 -19.76 15.52
N THR A 141 -14.96 -20.62 15.04
CA THR A 141 -16.09 -21.16 15.81
C THR A 141 -15.84 -22.65 16.04
N ASP A 142 -15.92 -23.11 17.29
CA ASP A 142 -15.63 -24.51 17.67
C ASP A 142 -14.27 -25.02 17.17
N GLY A 143 -13.27 -24.14 17.15
CA GLY A 143 -11.91 -24.45 16.68
C GLY A 143 -11.74 -24.47 15.16
N ALA A 144 -12.79 -24.16 14.38
CA ALA A 144 -12.76 -24.14 12.93
C ALA A 144 -13.03 -22.72 12.38
N LEU A 145 -12.25 -22.32 11.37
CA LEU A 145 -12.47 -21.09 10.62
C LEU A 145 -12.67 -21.49 9.15
N ALA A 146 -13.93 -21.48 8.68
CA ALA A 146 -14.21 -21.68 7.26
C ALA A 146 -13.69 -20.48 6.44
N TYR A 147 -13.24 -20.68 5.21
CA TYR A 147 -12.84 -19.59 4.29
C TYR A 147 -13.84 -19.57 3.13
N GLU A 148 -15.00 -18.96 3.39
CA GLU A 148 -16.15 -18.99 2.47
C GLU A 148 -15.99 -18.02 1.29
N GLU A 149 -15.13 -17.02 1.46
CA GLU A 149 -14.72 -16.09 0.42
C GLU A 149 -13.96 -16.77 -0.72
N ASP A 150 -13.40 -17.96 -0.49
CA ASP A 150 -12.72 -18.79 -1.49
C ASP A 150 -11.63 -17.97 -2.22
N VAL A 151 -11.60 -17.98 -3.55
CA VAL A 151 -10.65 -17.21 -4.37
C VAL A 151 -10.83 -15.68 -4.28
N PHE A 152 -11.89 -15.17 -3.64
CA PHE A 152 -12.22 -13.75 -3.54
C PHE A 152 -11.63 -13.12 -2.28
N ILE A 153 -10.30 -13.01 -2.24
CA ILE A 153 -9.55 -12.36 -1.16
C ILE A 153 -8.86 -11.08 -1.70
N GLY A 154 -8.70 -10.08 -0.83
CA GLY A 154 -8.02 -8.81 -1.18
C GLY A 154 -8.74 -8.09 -2.33
N HIS A 155 -7.98 -7.55 -3.30
CA HIS A 155 -8.54 -6.76 -4.40
C HIS A 155 -9.67 -7.46 -5.18
N ARG A 156 -9.66 -8.80 -5.22
CA ARG A 156 -10.69 -9.61 -5.89
C ARG A 156 -12.01 -9.54 -5.13
N ALA A 157 -11.96 -9.57 -3.80
CA ALA A 157 -13.11 -9.41 -2.92
C ALA A 157 -13.72 -8.01 -3.05
N TRP A 158 -12.88 -6.97 -3.03
CA TRP A 158 -13.30 -5.57 -3.18
C TRP A 158 -13.99 -5.34 -4.52
N GLN A 159 -13.42 -5.87 -5.61
CA GLN A 159 -14.04 -5.83 -6.93
C GLN A 159 -15.38 -6.56 -6.98
N ARG A 160 -15.47 -7.77 -6.41
CA ARG A 160 -16.73 -8.55 -6.36
C ARG A 160 -17.81 -7.81 -5.56
N ALA A 161 -17.44 -7.14 -4.48
CA ALA A 161 -18.36 -6.37 -3.65
C ALA A 161 -18.77 -5.03 -4.28
N GLY A 162 -18.12 -4.59 -5.36
CA GLY A 162 -18.37 -3.28 -5.98
C GLY A 162 -18.01 -2.09 -5.07
N ARG A 163 -17.12 -2.30 -4.10
CA ARG A 163 -16.71 -1.28 -3.11
C ARG A 163 -15.41 -0.62 -3.53
N MET A 164 -15.29 0.68 -3.29
CA MET A 164 -14.10 1.46 -3.62
C MET A 164 -13.15 1.53 -2.42
N PRO A 165 -11.94 0.99 -2.50
CA PRO A 165 -10.94 1.15 -1.45
C PRO A 165 -10.37 2.58 -1.43
N SER A 166 -9.82 3.01 -0.29
CA SER A 166 -9.06 4.26 -0.19
C SER A 166 -7.81 4.23 -1.07
N TYR A 167 -7.08 3.10 -1.04
CA TYR A 167 -5.98 2.84 -1.97
C TYR A 167 -6.07 1.39 -2.50
N PRO A 168 -6.18 1.19 -3.82
CA PRO A 168 -6.31 -0.14 -4.39
C PRO A 168 -4.99 -0.91 -4.34
N PHE A 169 -5.08 -2.24 -4.42
CA PHE A 169 -3.90 -3.10 -4.66
C PHE A 169 -3.12 -2.61 -5.88
N GLY A 170 -1.79 -2.58 -5.76
CA GLY A 170 -0.90 -2.12 -6.80
C GLY A 170 -0.82 -0.59 -6.94
N HIS A 171 -1.50 0.19 -6.09
CA HIS A 171 -1.37 1.65 -6.07
C HIS A 171 -0.02 2.11 -5.53
N GLY A 172 0.50 3.22 -6.05
CA GLY A 172 1.67 3.91 -5.52
C GLY A 172 2.05 5.04 -6.47
N LEU A 173 2.45 6.18 -5.91
CA LEU A 173 2.85 7.36 -6.66
C LEU A 173 4.38 7.45 -6.75
N GLY A 174 4.86 8.27 -7.68
CA GLY A 174 6.26 8.66 -7.87
C GLY A 174 6.41 10.18 -7.88
N TYR A 175 7.64 10.70 -7.98
CA TYR A 175 7.94 12.12 -8.23
C TYR A 175 8.06 12.44 -9.72
N THR A 176 7.83 11.47 -10.60
CA THR A 176 7.79 11.67 -12.05
C THR A 176 6.55 11.03 -12.69
N ASP A 177 6.22 11.50 -13.89
CA ASP A 177 5.06 11.02 -14.65
C ASP A 177 5.46 9.96 -15.68
N TRP A 178 4.54 9.04 -15.96
CA TRP A 178 4.74 7.94 -16.90
C TRP A 178 3.61 7.84 -17.93
N ALA A 179 3.97 7.60 -19.19
CA ALA A 179 3.06 7.28 -20.26
C ALA A 179 3.22 5.82 -20.69
N TYR A 180 2.11 5.10 -20.81
CA TYR A 180 2.05 3.77 -21.41
C TYR A 180 1.83 3.93 -22.92
N GLU A 181 2.81 3.52 -23.73
CA GLU A 181 2.82 3.78 -25.17
C GLU A 181 2.27 2.61 -26.00
N SER A 182 2.60 1.38 -25.63
CA SER A 182 2.11 0.16 -26.29
C SER A 182 2.12 -1.04 -25.35
N ALA A 183 1.31 -2.04 -25.68
CA ALA A 183 1.30 -3.34 -25.04
C ALA A 183 1.16 -4.43 -26.11
N ASP A 184 2.21 -5.24 -26.26
CA ASP A 184 2.33 -6.25 -27.29
C ASP A 184 2.45 -7.63 -26.64
N ALA A 185 1.51 -8.53 -26.95
CA ALA A 185 1.51 -9.90 -26.47
C ALA A 185 2.07 -10.83 -27.56
N ALA A 186 3.22 -11.45 -27.29
CA ALA A 186 3.74 -12.52 -28.11
C ALA A 186 3.27 -13.86 -27.53
N ALA A 187 2.39 -14.55 -28.25
CA ALA A 187 2.08 -15.94 -27.96
C ALA A 187 3.34 -16.78 -28.19
N THR A 188 3.73 -17.57 -27.20
CA THR A 188 4.62 -18.71 -27.46
C THR A 188 3.83 -19.68 -28.35
N ALA A 189 4.45 -20.24 -29.38
CA ALA A 189 3.78 -21.12 -30.36
C ALA A 189 3.09 -22.34 -29.71
N ASP A 190 3.38 -22.61 -28.44
CA ASP A 190 2.87 -23.70 -27.61
C ASP A 190 2.27 -23.21 -26.28
N ALA A 191 1.56 -22.07 -26.29
CA ALA A 191 0.92 -21.50 -25.09
C ALA A 191 -0.10 -22.45 -24.40
N ALA A 192 -0.59 -23.48 -25.12
CA ALA A 192 -1.42 -24.54 -24.56
C ALA A 192 -0.62 -25.73 -23.97
N ALA A 193 0.66 -25.90 -24.36
CA ALA A 193 1.48 -27.07 -24.02
C ALA A 193 2.59 -26.77 -22.99
N THR A 194 2.94 -25.50 -22.76
CA THR A 194 3.97 -25.11 -21.79
C THR A 194 3.37 -24.38 -20.60
N ALA A 195 3.88 -24.66 -19.39
CA ALA A 195 3.54 -23.93 -18.17
C ALA A 195 4.01 -22.44 -18.21
N ASP A 196 4.69 -22.04 -19.28
CA ASP A 196 5.43 -20.78 -19.43
C ASP A 196 4.59 -19.59 -19.93
N GLY A 197 3.33 -19.82 -20.33
CA GLY A 197 2.37 -18.75 -20.63
C GLY A 197 2.75 -17.84 -21.81
N ALA A 198 2.12 -16.65 -21.87
CA ALA A 198 2.39 -15.61 -22.85
C ALA A 198 3.40 -14.58 -22.33
N THR A 199 4.22 -14.01 -23.22
CA THR A 199 5.08 -12.87 -22.89
C THR A 199 4.40 -11.58 -23.32
N VAL A 200 4.20 -10.67 -22.37
CA VAL A 200 3.69 -9.33 -22.64
C VAL A 200 4.83 -8.33 -22.53
N THR A 201 5.01 -7.53 -23.57
CA THR A 201 5.96 -6.42 -23.61
C THR A 201 5.18 -5.13 -23.57
N VAL A 202 5.39 -4.32 -22.54
CA VAL A 202 4.76 -3.01 -22.42
C VAL A 202 5.84 -1.95 -22.56
N ARG A 203 5.62 -0.99 -23.46
CA ARG A 203 6.49 0.15 -23.59
C ARG A 203 5.98 1.29 -22.73
N VAL A 204 6.84 1.77 -21.83
CA VAL A 204 6.58 2.93 -21.00
C VAL A 204 7.62 4.02 -21.27
N ARG A 205 7.22 5.27 -21.09
CA ARG A 205 8.09 6.44 -21.18
C ARG A 205 7.92 7.32 -19.95
N ASN A 206 9.04 7.69 -19.34
CA ASN A 206 9.05 8.71 -18.31
C ASN A 206 8.85 10.07 -18.99
N THR A 207 7.73 10.74 -18.68
CA THR A 207 7.34 12.02 -19.27
C THR A 207 7.66 13.20 -18.38
N GLY A 208 8.06 12.96 -17.13
CA GLY A 208 8.37 14.00 -16.16
C GLY A 208 9.82 14.50 -16.24
N GLY A 209 10.14 15.39 -15.30
CA GLY A 209 11.43 16.08 -15.21
C GLY A 209 12.47 15.39 -14.32
N ARG A 210 12.16 14.23 -13.74
CA ARG A 210 13.06 13.49 -12.83
C ARG A 210 13.29 12.06 -13.31
N PRO A 211 14.43 11.42 -12.99
CA PRO A 211 14.53 9.97 -13.12
C PRO A 211 13.51 9.30 -12.20
N GLY A 212 13.02 8.13 -12.57
CA GLY A 212 12.11 7.39 -11.71
C GLY A 212 11.97 5.93 -12.08
N ARG A 213 11.08 5.25 -11.34
CA ARG A 213 10.76 3.83 -11.51
C ARG A 213 9.26 3.63 -11.64
N GLU A 214 8.84 2.87 -12.66
CA GLU A 214 7.46 2.42 -12.84
C GLU A 214 7.36 0.90 -12.67
N VAL A 215 6.24 0.43 -12.11
CA VAL A 215 5.91 -1.00 -11.99
C VAL A 215 4.70 -1.29 -12.86
N VAL A 216 4.97 -1.87 -14.03
CA VAL A 216 3.94 -2.32 -14.96
C VAL A 216 3.30 -3.59 -14.41
N GLN A 217 1.98 -3.58 -14.24
CA GLN A 217 1.19 -4.71 -13.75
C GLN A 217 0.29 -5.25 -14.85
N ILE A 218 0.34 -6.57 -15.08
CA ILE A 218 -0.48 -7.27 -16.07
C ILE A 218 -1.54 -8.08 -15.34
N TYR A 219 -2.80 -7.82 -15.67
CA TYR A 219 -3.95 -8.52 -15.13
C TYR A 219 -4.60 -9.39 -16.20
N LEU A 220 -5.01 -10.60 -15.84
CA LEU A 220 -5.85 -11.46 -16.66
C LEU A 220 -7.29 -11.40 -16.17
N ALA A 221 -8.22 -11.53 -17.10
CA ALA A 221 -9.66 -11.61 -16.86
C ALA A 221 -10.23 -12.82 -17.62
N PRO A 222 -11.33 -13.42 -17.14
CA PRO A 222 -12.08 -14.40 -17.92
C PRO A 222 -12.52 -13.79 -19.27
N SER A 223 -12.51 -14.59 -20.35
CA SER A 223 -12.99 -14.13 -21.66
C SER A 223 -14.50 -13.89 -21.70
N GLU A 224 -15.24 -14.59 -20.83
CA GLU A 224 -16.69 -14.47 -20.64
C GLU A 224 -17.00 -14.25 -19.15
N PRO A 225 -18.09 -13.56 -18.79
CA PRO A 225 -18.48 -13.36 -17.39
C PRO A 225 -18.63 -14.69 -16.64
N ASP A 226 -17.92 -14.84 -15.53
CA ASP A 226 -17.98 -16.02 -14.66
C ASP A 226 -18.05 -15.56 -13.18
N PRO A 227 -19.21 -15.68 -12.51
CA PRO A 227 -19.37 -15.23 -11.13
C PRO A 227 -18.60 -16.10 -10.12
N THR A 228 -18.09 -17.26 -10.54
CA THR A 228 -17.27 -18.14 -9.69
C THR A 228 -15.78 -17.78 -9.74
N ARG A 229 -15.39 -16.83 -10.60
CA ARG A 229 -14.01 -16.37 -10.77
C ARG A 229 -13.86 -14.89 -10.45
N PRO A 230 -12.66 -14.45 -10.04
CA PRO A 230 -12.34 -13.03 -9.94
C PRO A 230 -12.48 -12.33 -11.30
N ALA A 231 -13.04 -11.12 -11.30
CA ALA A 231 -13.18 -10.29 -12.50
C ALA A 231 -11.83 -10.02 -13.18
N ARG A 232 -10.76 -9.88 -12.38
CA ARG A 232 -9.38 -9.92 -12.84
C ARG A 232 -8.43 -10.39 -11.74
N TRP A 233 -7.24 -10.84 -12.10
CA TRP A 233 -6.16 -11.14 -11.16
C TRP A 233 -4.79 -10.76 -11.72
N LEU A 234 -3.86 -10.36 -10.85
CA LEU A 234 -2.47 -10.10 -11.23
C LEU A 234 -1.85 -11.40 -11.77
N ALA A 235 -1.34 -11.35 -12.99
CA ALA A 235 -0.72 -12.48 -13.68
C ALA A 235 0.79 -12.31 -13.86
N GLY A 236 1.28 -11.07 -13.81
CA GLY A 236 2.69 -10.75 -13.87
C GLY A 236 2.92 -9.26 -13.63
N PHE A 237 4.14 -8.89 -13.27
CA PHE A 237 4.60 -7.51 -13.20
C PHE A 237 6.06 -7.41 -13.63
N ALA A 238 6.50 -6.20 -13.97
CA ALA A 238 7.89 -5.88 -14.24
C ALA A 238 8.14 -4.39 -13.98
N SER A 239 9.35 -4.04 -13.53
CA SER A 239 9.72 -2.65 -13.34
C SER A 239 10.53 -2.08 -14.50
N ALA A 240 10.36 -0.80 -14.76
CA ALA A 240 11.13 -0.03 -15.71
C ALA A 240 11.71 1.21 -15.02
N GLU A 241 12.97 1.52 -15.31
CA GLU A 241 13.67 2.70 -14.80
C GLU A 241 14.16 3.55 -15.97
N ALA A 242 13.86 4.84 -15.93
CA ALA A 242 14.18 5.75 -17.03
C ALA A 242 14.53 7.14 -16.52
N GLY A 243 15.44 7.80 -17.24
CA GLY A 243 15.73 9.21 -17.02
C GLY A 243 14.55 10.11 -17.44
N PRO A 244 14.63 11.42 -17.17
CA PRO A 244 13.57 12.38 -17.49
C PRO A 244 13.27 12.47 -19.00
N GLY A 245 12.04 12.85 -19.36
CA GLY A 245 11.59 12.81 -20.76
C GLY A 245 10.48 13.78 -21.15
N SER A 246 10.57 15.03 -20.70
CA SER A 246 9.70 16.17 -21.09
C SER A 246 9.98 16.74 -22.51
N GLY A 247 10.74 16.03 -23.35
CA GLY A 247 11.13 16.42 -24.71
C GLY A 247 11.31 15.22 -25.65
N ARG A 248 11.74 15.48 -26.91
CA ARG A 248 11.84 14.53 -28.04
C ARG A 248 12.26 13.11 -27.61
N ARG A 249 11.56 12.10 -28.13
CA ARG A 249 11.77 10.67 -27.84
C ARG A 249 13.26 10.28 -27.88
N SER A 250 13.78 9.73 -26.79
CA SER A 250 15.15 9.21 -26.71
C SER A 250 15.16 7.77 -26.16
N PRO A 251 16.18 6.96 -26.46
CA PRO A 251 16.28 5.61 -25.89
C PRO A 251 16.45 5.59 -24.36
N SER A 252 16.91 6.69 -23.75
CA SER A 252 17.15 6.78 -22.30
C SER A 252 15.88 7.05 -21.48
N ASN A 253 14.82 7.57 -22.10
CA ASN A 253 13.54 7.85 -21.44
C ASN A 253 12.43 6.83 -21.77
N SER A 254 12.69 5.88 -22.66
CA SER A 254 11.76 4.80 -23.05
C SER A 254 12.31 3.44 -22.65
N ARG A 255 11.48 2.60 -22.04
CA ARG A 255 11.85 1.25 -21.59
C ARG A 255 10.75 0.25 -21.94
N ASP A 256 11.17 -0.98 -22.24
CA ASP A 256 10.27 -2.12 -22.34
C ASP A 256 10.25 -2.84 -20.99
N ALA A 257 9.06 -2.99 -20.39
CA ALA A 257 8.82 -3.88 -19.27
C ALA A 257 8.32 -5.22 -19.82
N ARG A 258 9.05 -6.32 -19.55
CA ARG A 258 8.67 -7.66 -19.99
C ARG A 258 8.26 -8.50 -18.79
N SER A 259 7.06 -9.05 -18.84
CA SER A 259 6.58 -9.98 -17.82
C SER A 259 6.05 -11.25 -18.49
N ARG A 260 6.34 -12.41 -17.88
CA ARG A 260 5.70 -13.67 -18.24
C ARG A 260 4.44 -13.81 -17.40
N SER A 261 3.29 -13.97 -18.05
CA SER A 261 2.03 -14.16 -17.34
C SER A 261 1.78 -15.65 -17.10
N GLY A 262 1.58 -16.05 -15.84
CA GLY A 262 0.98 -17.34 -15.54
C GLY A 262 -0.48 -17.35 -16.00
N THR A 263 -0.86 -18.26 -16.89
CA THR A 263 -2.24 -18.32 -17.45
C THR A 263 -3.21 -19.11 -16.57
N ARG A 264 -2.72 -19.78 -15.52
CA ARG A 264 -3.58 -20.58 -14.65
C ARG A 264 -4.44 -19.66 -13.77
N PRO A 265 -5.77 -19.78 -13.84
CA PRO A 265 -6.65 -19.03 -12.95
C PRO A 265 -6.47 -19.51 -11.51
N PRO A 266 -6.75 -18.66 -10.51
CA PRO A 266 -6.85 -19.10 -9.13
C PRO A 266 -7.87 -20.25 -9.04
N ARG A 267 -7.48 -21.36 -8.44
CA ARG A 267 -8.30 -22.56 -8.32
C ARG A 267 -8.97 -22.57 -6.95
N ARG A 268 -10.24 -22.99 -6.91
CA ARG A 268 -10.86 -23.43 -5.66
C ARG A 268 -10.05 -24.59 -5.08
N GLY A 269 -9.75 -24.55 -3.79
CA GLY A 269 -9.20 -25.71 -3.09
C GLY A 269 -10.27 -26.82 -2.96
N PRO A 270 -9.88 -28.09 -2.81
CA PRO A 270 -10.83 -29.11 -2.37
C PRO A 270 -11.32 -28.76 -0.96
N MET A 271 -12.64 -28.83 -0.75
CA MET A 271 -13.25 -28.78 0.59
C MET A 271 -12.88 -30.02 1.40
#